data_AF-A0A8I0HGG5-F1
#
_entry.id   AF-A0A8I0HGG5-F1
#
_cell.length_a   1.000
_cell.length_b   1.000
_cell.length_c   1.000
_cell.angle_alpha   90.00
_cell.angle_beta   90.00
_cell.angle_gamma   90.00
#
_symmetry.space_group_name_H-M   'P 1'
#
loop_
_entity.id
_entity.type
_entity.pdbx_description
1 polymer ?
#
loop_
_entity_poly.entity_id
_entity_poly.type
_entity_poly.pdbx_seq_one_letter_code
_entity_poly.pdbx_strand_id
1 'polypeptide(L)'
;DLLKRFPKVTVSWSINTLNEQFRADMDNAVSIERRLKAMRQVYEAGIRTVCFVSPIFPGITDVKTIIKEVKGYADLIWLENLNLRG
;
A
#
# COMPACT_ATOMS: atom_id res chain seq x y z
N ASP A 1 19.46 2.11 5.02
CA ASP A 1 20.51 2.61 4.09
C ASP A 1 20.72 1.82 2.81
N LEU A 2 20.51 0.49 2.79
CA LEU A 2 20.75 -0.32 1.58
C LEU A 2 20.00 0.19 0.34
N LEU A 3 18.70 0.47 0.45
CA LEU A 3 17.87 0.89 -0.68
C LEU A 3 18.36 2.20 -1.33
N LYS A 4 18.96 3.10 -0.55
CA LYS A 4 19.51 4.37 -1.05
C LYS A 4 20.77 4.20 -1.90
N ARG A 5 21.42 3.03 -1.85
CA ARG A 5 22.63 2.74 -2.63
C ARG A 5 22.33 2.36 -4.08
N PHE A 6 21.09 1.98 -4.37
CA PHE A 6 20.69 1.67 -5.75
C PHE A 6 20.46 2.98 -6.53
N PRO A 7 20.96 3.10 -7.77
CA PRO A 7 20.86 4.33 -8.55
C PRO A 7 19.41 4.73 -8.88
N LYS A 8 18.50 3.74 -8.91
CA LYS A 8 17.06 3.95 -9.08
C LYS A 8 16.32 2.83 -8.36
N VAL A 9 15.57 3.18 -7.34
CA VAL A 9 14.73 2.24 -6.59
C VAL A 9 13.32 2.79 -6.48
N THR A 10 12.34 1.89 -6.49
CA THR A 10 10.93 2.19 -6.24
C THR A 10 10.41 1.11 -5.31
N VAL A 11 9.74 1.52 -4.24
CA VAL A 11 9.20 0.58 -3.24
C VAL A 11 7.68 0.62 -3.31
N SER A 12 7.08 -0.53 -3.59
CA SER A 12 5.64 -0.69 -3.66
C SER A 12 5.09 -1.32 -2.39
N TRP A 13 3.95 -0.81 -1.93
CA TRP A 13 3.30 -1.22 -0.69
C TRP A 13 1.90 -1.74 -0.99
N SER A 14 1.63 -3.00 -0.66
CA SER A 14 0.31 -3.60 -0.81
C SER A 14 -0.63 -3.12 0.31
N ILE A 15 -1.69 -2.41 -0.08
CA ILE A 15 -2.72 -1.85 0.81
C ILE A 15 -4.10 -2.07 0.16
N ASN A 16 -4.82 -3.10 0.61
CA ASN A 16 -6.16 -3.42 0.11
C ASN A 16 -7.29 -2.88 1.01
N THR A 17 -6.97 -2.40 2.20
CA THR A 17 -7.93 -1.92 3.19
C THR A 17 -7.28 -0.92 4.15
N LEU A 18 -8.11 -0.07 4.77
CA LEU A 18 -7.75 0.71 5.98
C LEU A 18 -8.46 0.18 7.24
N ASN A 19 -9.19 -0.92 7.11
CA ASN A 19 -9.89 -1.59 8.20
C ASN A 19 -9.02 -2.71 8.77
N GLU A 20 -8.52 -2.52 10.00
CA GLU A 20 -7.66 -3.50 10.68
C GLU A 20 -8.36 -4.82 11.00
N GLN A 21 -9.69 -4.81 11.20
CA GLN A 21 -10.46 -6.04 11.38
C GLN A 21 -10.46 -6.85 10.09
N PHE A 22 -10.76 -6.22 8.95
CA PHE A 22 -10.72 -6.90 7.65
C PHE A 22 -9.32 -7.42 7.32
N ARG A 23 -8.26 -6.68 7.67
CA ARG A 23 -6.87 -7.15 7.53
C ARG A 23 -6.63 -8.41 8.37
N ALA A 24 -7.09 -8.43 9.62
CA ALA A 24 -6.94 -9.58 10.51
C ALA A 24 -7.72 -10.81 10.05
N ASP A 25 -8.87 -10.61 9.40
CA ASP A 25 -9.72 -11.70 8.89
C ASP A 25 -9.12 -12.39 7.65
N MET A 26 -8.21 -11.73 6.91
CA MET A 26 -7.60 -12.26 5.69
C MET A 26 -6.26 -13.01 5.91
N ASP A 27 -5.35 -12.43 6.70
CA ASP A 27 -3.99 -12.93 6.90
C ASP A 27 -3.43 -12.42 8.25
N ASN A 28 -2.40 -13.09 8.78
CA ASN A 28 -1.53 -12.61 9.86
C ASN A 28 -0.57 -11.50 9.41
N ALA A 29 -1.06 -10.64 8.52
CA ALA A 29 -0.37 -9.47 8.04
C ALA A 29 -0.07 -8.50 9.20
N VAL A 30 1.08 -7.81 9.11
CA VAL A 30 1.37 -6.64 9.96
C VAL A 30 0.27 -5.58 9.82
N SER A 31 0.07 -4.77 10.86
CA SER A 31 -0.94 -3.71 10.85
C SER A 31 -0.78 -2.76 9.66
N ILE A 32 -1.91 -2.24 9.19
CA ILE A 32 -1.99 -1.25 8.11
C ILE A 32 -1.24 0.00 8.54
N GLU A 33 -1.42 0.43 9.79
CA GLU A 33 -0.69 1.58 10.36
C GLU A 33 0.84 1.41 10.21
N ARG A 34 1.37 0.21 10.51
CA ARG A 34 2.81 -0.05 10.37
C ARG A 34 3.26 0.02 8.91
N ARG A 35 2.43 -0.45 7.96
CA ARG A 35 2.73 -0.33 6.52
C ARG A 35 2.73 1.13 6.07
N LEU A 36 1.71 1.91 6.46
CA LEU A 36 1.61 3.33 6.12
C LEU A 36 2.78 4.13 6.70
N LYS A 37 3.15 3.87 7.96
CA LYS A 37 4.30 4.50 8.61
C LYS A 37 5.61 4.18 7.88
N ALA A 38 5.82 2.92 7.52
CA ALA A 38 7.02 2.52 6.80
C ALA A 38 7.06 3.11 5.38
N MET A 39 5.92 3.16 4.68
CA MET A 39 5.79 3.81 3.38
C MET A 39 6.16 5.30 3.47
N ARG A 40 5.63 6.01 4.46
CA ARG A 40 5.96 7.42 4.71
C ARG A 40 7.46 7.63 4.97
N GLN A 41 8.06 6.79 5.82
CA GLN A 41 9.51 6.87 6.09
C GLN A 41 10.36 6.64 4.83
N VAL A 42 9.94 5.73 3.94
CA VAL A 42 10.63 5.50 2.66
C VAL A 42 10.48 6.70 1.72
N TYR A 43 9.29 7.30 1.67
CA TYR A 43 9.06 8.53 0.90
C TYR A 43 9.91 9.71 1.42
N GLU A 44 9.91 9.95 2.73
CA GLU A 44 10.73 10.99 3.39
C GLU A 44 12.23 10.76 3.19
N ALA A 45 12.65 9.51 2.98
CA ALA A 45 14.02 9.15 2.65
C ALA A 45 14.40 9.44 1.17
N GLY A 46 13.50 10.03 0.39
CA GLY A 46 13.69 10.40 -1.02
C GLY A 46 13.54 9.23 -2.00
N ILE A 47 13.00 8.10 -1.55
CA ILE A 47 12.78 6.92 -2.39
C ILE A 47 11.36 6.97 -2.93
N ARG A 48 11.21 6.75 -4.25
CA ARG A 48 9.91 6.71 -4.90
C ARG A 48 9.03 5.61 -4.29
N THR A 49 7.81 5.97 -3.91
CA THR A 49 6.84 5.06 -3.31
C THR A 49 5.64 4.82 -4.21
N VAL A 50 5.09 3.61 -4.11
CA VAL A 50 3.85 3.22 -4.79
C VAL A 50 2.87 2.67 -3.77
N CYS A 51 1.63 3.14 -3.79
CA CYS A 51 0.53 2.46 -3.12
C CYS A 51 -0.08 1.47 -4.11
N PHE A 52 0.06 0.19 -3.85
CA PHE A 52 -0.54 -0.86 -4.64
C PHE A 52 -1.82 -1.35 -3.98
N VAL A 53 -2.95 -0.88 -4.50
CA VAL A 53 -4.29 -1.27 -4.02
C VAL A 53 -4.67 -2.58 -4.69
N SER A 54 -4.36 -3.67 -4.00
CA SER A 54 -4.63 -5.02 -4.47
C SER A 54 -4.76 -6.04 -3.32
N PRO A 55 -5.71 -7.00 -3.42
CA PRO A 55 -6.76 -7.03 -4.44
C PRO A 55 -7.88 -6.06 -4.08
N ILE A 56 -8.48 -5.41 -5.08
CA ILE A 56 -9.69 -4.62 -4.88
C ILE A 56 -10.87 -5.58 -4.73
N PHE A 57 -11.46 -5.58 -3.54
CA PHE A 57 -12.68 -6.33 -3.23
C PHE A 57 -13.92 -5.45 -3.48
N PRO A 58 -14.81 -5.81 -4.42
CA PRO A 58 -16.05 -5.06 -4.65
C PRO A 58 -16.88 -4.95 -3.37
N GLY A 59 -17.31 -3.73 -3.03
CA GLY A 59 -18.12 -3.47 -1.83
C GLY A 59 -17.34 -3.44 -0.50
N ILE A 60 -16.03 -3.76 -0.50
CA ILE A 60 -15.21 -3.79 0.72
C ILE A 60 -14.04 -2.80 0.62
N THR A 61 -13.27 -2.82 -0.47
CA THR A 61 -12.12 -1.92 -0.65
C THR A 61 -12.62 -0.52 -1.02
N ASP A 62 -12.50 0.42 -0.09
CA ASP A 62 -12.68 1.85 -0.38
C ASP A 62 -11.40 2.47 -0.96
N VAL A 63 -11.26 2.33 -2.29
CA VAL A 63 -10.12 2.86 -3.05
C VAL A 63 -9.96 4.38 -2.86
N LYS A 64 -11.07 5.14 -2.78
CA LYS A 64 -11.01 6.60 -2.66
C LYS A 64 -10.42 7.01 -1.31
N THR A 65 -10.82 6.33 -0.24
CA THR A 65 -10.30 6.61 1.10
C THR A 65 -8.84 6.20 1.22
N ILE A 66 -8.43 5.07 0.64
CA ILE A 66 -7.00 4.68 0.56
C ILE A 66 -6.19 5.75 -0.16
N ILE A 67 -6.64 6.23 -1.33
CA ILE A 67 -5.92 7.27 -2.09
C ILE A 67 -5.82 8.56 -1.26
N LYS A 68 -6.92 8.98 -0.60
CA LYS A 68 -6.90 10.18 0.26
C LYS A 68 -5.90 10.09 1.40
N GLU A 69 -5.74 8.91 1.99
CA GLU A 69 -4.78 8.65 3.07
C GLU A 69 -3.33 8.76 2.56
N VAL A 70 -3.03 8.13 1.43
CA VAL A 70 -1.64 8.01 0.95
C VAL A 70 -1.18 9.14 0.02
N LYS A 71 -2.08 10.03 -0.43
CA LYS A 71 -1.79 11.07 -1.46
C LYS A 71 -0.58 11.97 -1.16
N GLY A 72 -0.18 12.09 0.11
CA GLY A 72 0.96 12.92 0.52
C GLY A 72 2.31 12.21 0.49
N TYR A 73 2.34 10.89 0.29
CA TYR A 73 3.55 10.07 0.38
C TYR A 73 3.51 8.86 -0.56
N ALA A 74 2.72 8.95 -1.64
CA ALA A 74 2.64 7.98 -2.73
C ALA A 74 2.84 8.70 -4.07
N ASP A 75 3.93 8.43 -4.77
CA ASP A 75 4.20 9.01 -6.10
C ASP A 75 3.34 8.38 -7.19
N LEU A 76 2.97 7.10 -7.00
CA LEU A 76 2.14 6.33 -7.92
C LEU A 76 1.08 5.54 -7.14
N ILE A 77 -0.07 5.36 -7.78
CA ILE A 77 -1.12 4.44 -7.32
C ILE A 77 -1.30 3.36 -8.38
N TRP A 78 -1.16 2.10 -7.99
CA TRP A 78 -1.47 0.95 -8.83
C TRP A 78 -2.73 0.28 -8.31
N LEU A 79 -3.62 -0.11 -9.22
CA LEU A 79 -4.92 -0.69 -8.90
C LEU A 79 -5.02 -2.05 -9.57
N GLU A 80 -5.37 -3.09 -8.82
CA GLU A 80 -5.63 -4.42 -9.36
C GLU A 80 -6.93 -4.98 -8.77
N ASN A 81 -7.82 -5.43 -9.66
CA ASN A 81 -9.05 -6.10 -9.25
C ASN A 81 -8.77 -7.54 -8.81
N LEU A 82 -9.53 -8.02 -7.82
CA LEU A 82 -9.54 -9.43 -7.48
C LEU A 82 -9.99 -10.25 -8.71
N ASN A 83 -9.09 -11.04 -9.28
CA ASN A 83 -9.41 -12.00 -10.31
C ASN A 83 -9.54 -13.40 -9.67
N LEU A 84 -10.76 -13.79 -9.32
CA LEU A 84 -11.06 -15.17 -8.94
C LEU A 84 -11.15 -16.01 -10.21
N ARG A 85 -10.08 -16.74 -10.54
CA ARG A 85 -10.15 -17.85 -11.48
C ARG A 85 -10.52 -19.10 -10.69
N GLY A 86 -11.71 -19.64 -10.94
CA GLY A 86 -12.07 -21.01 -10.59
C GLY A 86 -11.60 -21.97 -11.66
#